data_AF-A0A1N6DGM3-F1
#
_entry.id   AF-A0A1N6DGM3-F1
#
_cell.length_a   1.000
_cell.length_b   1.000
_cell.length_c   1.000
_cell.angle_alpha   90.00
_cell.angle_beta   90.00
_cell.angle_gamma   90.00
#
_symmetry.space_group_name_H-M   'P 1'
#
loop_
_entity.id
_entity.type
_entity.pdbx_description
1 polymer ?
#
loop_
_entity_poly.entity_id
_entity_poly.type
_entity_poly.pdbx_seq_one_letter_code
_entity_poly.pdbx_strand_id
1 'polypeptide(L)'
;MDGQGADHRVELALRRPVMCPDMPALLGPETTMRIPRLTTQRMMIGVAILALGLAVERPINRLARISGLRRHTASLHATAEQWFRKASGVTSKSAAQTTAYGGVHLLEPEAERQRRAAWQLKMAEYHGELSRKYELAAWYPWAKLAPNPPQPE
;
A
#
# COMPACT_ATOMS: atom_id res chain seq x y z
N MET A 1 12.37 6.39 -38.94
CA MET A 1 11.05 5.80 -38.66
C MET A 1 10.10 6.96 -38.40
N ASP A 2 9.80 7.79 -39.39
CA ASP A 2 9.14 7.50 -40.68
C ASP A 2 7.75 6.89 -40.49
N GLY A 3 6.76 7.62 -41.01
CA GLY A 3 5.33 7.33 -41.00
C GLY A 3 4.53 8.61 -40.73
N GLN A 4 4.30 9.55 -41.67
CA GLN A 4 3.63 9.36 -42.97
C GLN A 4 2.45 8.39 -42.79
N GLY A 5 1.17 8.74 -42.91
CA GLY A 5 0.49 9.78 -43.65
C GLY A 5 -0.96 9.28 -43.86
N ALA A 6 -1.70 9.93 -44.76
CA ALA A 6 -3.10 9.67 -45.14
C ALA A 6 -4.13 10.26 -44.15
N ASP A 7 -4.71 11.43 -44.38
CA ASP A 7 -5.22 12.00 -45.63
C ASP A 7 -6.20 11.04 -46.32
N HIS A 8 -7.45 11.05 -45.85
CA HIS A 8 -8.59 10.53 -46.60
C HIS A 8 -9.60 11.65 -46.82
N ARG A 9 -9.31 12.39 -47.91
CA ARG A 9 -10.25 13.05 -48.80
C ARG A 9 -11.56 12.28 -48.97
N VAL A 10 -12.65 12.98 -48.70
CA VAL A 10 -13.71 13.31 -49.67
C VAL A 10 -13.90 12.31 -50.82
N GLU A 11 -14.99 11.55 -50.77
CA GLU A 11 -15.72 11.13 -51.97
C GLU A 11 -17.21 11.44 -51.81
N LEU A 12 -17.58 12.63 -52.29
CA LEU A 12 -18.93 12.97 -52.72
C LEU A 12 -19.22 12.16 -53.99
N ALA A 13 -19.90 11.02 -53.84
CA ALA A 13 -20.49 10.30 -54.96
C ALA A 13 -22.00 10.51 -54.99
N LEU A 14 -22.40 11.52 -55.76
CA LEU A 14 -23.73 11.64 -56.36
C LEU A 14 -24.12 10.34 -57.08
N ARG A 15 -25.11 9.61 -56.58
CA ARG A 15 -25.90 8.66 -57.38
C ARG A 15 -27.39 8.80 -57.09
N ARG A 16 -28.03 9.43 -58.07
CA ARG A 16 -29.41 9.42 -58.58
C ARG A 16 -30.54 8.79 -57.73
N PRO A 17 -31.72 9.42 -57.71
CA PRO A 17 -32.93 8.84 -57.15
C PRO A 17 -33.40 7.68 -58.03
N VAL A 18 -33.43 6.48 -57.47
CA VAL A 18 -34.14 5.35 -58.05
C VAL A 18 -35.57 5.41 -57.53
N MET A 19 -36.48 5.82 -58.41
CA MET A 19 -37.91 5.55 -58.30
C MET A 19 -38.09 4.03 -58.28
N CYS A 20 -38.47 3.49 -57.12
CA CYS A 20 -38.95 2.12 -57.01
C CYS A 20 -40.49 2.13 -57.10
N PRO A 21 -41.08 1.28 -57.96
CA PRO A 21 -42.51 1.15 -58.14
C PRO A 21 -43.20 0.54 -56.92
N ASP A 22 -44.51 0.79 -56.82
CA ASP A 22 -45.44 0.25 -55.82
C ASP A 22 -45.09 -1.18 -55.39
N MET A 23 -44.51 -1.28 -54.20
CA MET A 23 -44.32 -2.55 -53.51
C MET A 23 -45.63 -2.89 -52.79
N PRO A 24 -46.22 -4.08 -53.04
CA PRO A 24 -47.36 -4.53 -52.28
C PRO A 24 -46.97 -4.60 -50.80
N ALA A 25 -47.89 -4.15 -49.94
CA ALA A 25 -47.78 -4.13 -48.50
C ALA A 25 -47.44 -5.53 -47.94
N LEU A 26 -46.15 -5.88 -47.94
CA LEU A 26 -45.58 -6.91 -47.11
C LEU A 26 -45.35 -6.27 -45.74
N LEU A 27 -46.42 -6.21 -44.96
CA LEU A 27 -46.35 -6.11 -43.51
C LEU A 27 -45.59 -7.33 -43.01
N GLY A 28 -44.27 -7.28 -43.09
CA GLY A 28 -43.38 -8.15 -42.35
C GLY A 28 -43.78 -8.06 -40.87
N PRO A 29 -43.66 -9.17 -40.11
CA PRO A 29 -44.10 -9.20 -38.73
C PRO A 29 -43.46 -8.02 -38.01
N GLU A 30 -44.30 -7.11 -37.50
CA GLU A 30 -43.85 -6.06 -36.61
C GLU A 30 -42.96 -6.72 -35.58
N THR A 31 -41.65 -6.48 -35.69
CA THR A 31 -40.71 -6.71 -34.62
C THR A 31 -41.06 -5.71 -33.56
N THR A 32 -42.12 -6.04 -32.82
CA THR A 32 -42.44 -5.48 -31.53
C THR A 32 -41.18 -5.67 -30.71
N MET A 33 -40.38 -4.61 -30.65
CA MET A 33 -39.20 -4.56 -29.80
C MET A 33 -39.71 -4.84 -28.41
N ARG A 34 -39.56 -6.09 -27.96
CA ARG A 34 -39.83 -6.49 -26.58
C ARG A 34 -38.84 -5.70 -25.75
N ILE A 35 -39.29 -4.54 -25.28
CA ILE A 35 -38.59 -3.76 -24.28
C ILE A 35 -38.29 -4.75 -23.16
N PRO A 36 -37.00 -5.02 -22.88
CA PRO A 36 -36.65 -5.99 -21.86
C PRO A 36 -37.27 -5.49 -20.57
N ARG A 37 -38.32 -6.19 -20.12
CA ARG A 37 -38.92 -5.95 -18.81
C ARG A 37 -37.90 -6.41 -17.79
N LEU A 38 -36.93 -5.53 -17.52
CA LEU A 38 -36.18 -5.53 -16.28
C LEU A 38 -37.21 -5.35 -15.19
N THR A 39 -37.71 -6.48 -14.69
CA THR A 39 -38.68 -6.49 -13.61
C THR A 39 -38.05 -5.75 -12.43
N THR A 40 -38.83 -4.93 -11.75
CA THR A 40 -38.41 -4.21 -10.55
C THR A 40 -37.70 -5.13 -9.55
N GLN A 41 -38.10 -6.41 -9.52
CA GLN A 41 -37.46 -7.49 -8.78
C GLN A 41 -35.98 -7.72 -9.16
N ARG A 42 -35.63 -7.77 -10.44
CA ARG A 42 -34.23 -7.94 -10.88
C ARG A 42 -33.38 -6.73 -10.51
N MET A 43 -33.93 -5.52 -10.61
CA MET A 43 -33.25 -4.31 -10.17
C MET A 43 -33.02 -4.30 -8.65
N MET A 44 -34.02 -4.68 -7.85
CA MET A 44 -33.89 -4.82 -6.41
C MET A 44 -32.80 -5.82 -6.01
N ILE A 45 -32.73 -6.96 -6.70
CA ILE A 45 -31.68 -7.96 -6.46
C ILE A 45 -30.30 -7.35 -6.73
N GLY A 46 -30.14 -6.63 -7.84
CA GLY A 46 -28.88 -5.94 -8.16
C GLY A 46 -28.46 -4.94 -7.09
N VAL A 47 -29.40 -4.13 -6.59
CA VAL A 47 -29.15 -3.17 -5.51
C VAL A 47 -28.79 -3.88 -4.21
N ALA A 48 -29.46 -4.99 -3.87
CA ALA A 48 -29.15 -5.76 -2.68
C ALA A 48 -27.73 -6.32 -2.72
N ILE A 49 -27.30 -6.89 -3.86
CA ILE A 49 -25.93 -7.39 -4.05
C ILE A 49 -24.92 -6.26 -3.92
N LEU A 50 -25.17 -5.11 -4.55
CA LEU A 50 -24.29 -3.94 -4.47
C LEU A 50 -24.17 -3.43 -3.02
N ALA A 51 -25.29 -3.31 -2.31
CA ALA A 51 -25.32 -2.87 -0.93
C ALA A 51 -24.55 -3.83 -0.02
N LEU A 52 -24.74 -5.13 -0.19
CA LEU A 52 -23.99 -6.18 0.51
C LEU A 52 -22.49 -6.10 0.22
N GLY A 53 -22.09 -5.93 -1.04
CA GLY A 53 -20.69 -5.74 -1.43
C GLY A 53 -20.05 -4.55 -0.71
N LEU A 54 -20.70 -3.38 -0.77
CA LEU A 54 -20.22 -2.17 -0.10
C LEU A 54 -20.19 -2.29 1.43
N ALA A 55 -21.11 -3.05 2.03
CA ALA A 55 -21.13 -3.29 3.47
C ALA A 55 -19.91 -4.11 3.94
N VAL A 56 -19.45 -5.06 3.11
CA VAL A 56 -18.31 -5.93 3.42
C VAL A 56 -16.97 -5.26 3.13
N GLU A 57 -16.88 -4.40 2.12
CA GLU A 57 -15.62 -3.72 1.75
C GLU A 57 -15.11 -2.76 2.83
N ARG A 58 -16.00 -2.01 3.49
CA ARG A 58 -15.63 -1.02 4.50
C ARG A 58 -14.82 -1.59 5.68
N PRO A 59 -15.27 -2.67 6.37
CA PRO A 59 -14.49 -3.24 7.46
C PRO A 59 -13.16 -3.85 6.98
N ILE A 60 -13.13 -4.46 5.80
CA ILE A 60 -11.90 -5.02 5.21
C ILE A 60 -10.87 -3.91 4.96
N ASN A 61 -11.29 -2.83 4.30
CA ASN A 61 -10.44 -1.68 4.02
C ASN A 61 -9.93 -1.01 5.31
N ARG A 62 -10.76 -0.95 6.34
CA ARG A 62 -10.36 -0.43 7.66
C ARG A 62 -9.27 -1.29 8.29
N LEU A 63 -9.42 -2.62 8.27
CA LEU A 63 -8.42 -3.54 8.83
C LEU A 63 -7.12 -3.52 8.03
N ALA A 64 -7.20 -3.46 6.70
CA ALA A 64 -6.03 -3.32 5.83
C ALA A 64 -5.25 -2.03 6.13
N ARG A 65 -5.95 -0.90 6.33
CA ARG A 65 -5.32 0.37 6.72
C ARG A 65 -4.62 0.28 8.08
N ILE A 66 -5.26 -0.32 9.08
CA ILE A 66 -4.66 -0.51 10.42
C ILE A 66 -3.42 -1.40 10.33
N SER A 67 -3.50 -2.50 9.58
CA SER A 67 -2.36 -3.39 9.34
C SER A 67 -1.20 -2.65 8.66
N GLY A 68 -1.49 -1.85 7.63
CA GLY A 68 -0.49 -1.02 6.94
C GLY A 68 0.22 -0.03 7.86
N LEU A 69 -0.53 0.68 8.71
CA LEU A 69 0.05 1.59 9.72
C LEU A 69 0.97 0.84 10.68
N ARG A 70 0.56 -0.32 11.17
CA ARG A 70 1.36 -1.14 12.10
C ARG A 70 2.65 -1.68 11.43
N ARG A 71 2.58 -2.13 10.17
CA ARG A 71 3.78 -2.52 9.39
C ARG A 71 4.74 -1.36 9.21
N HIS A 72 4.21 -0.16 8.94
CA HIS A 72 5.04 1.03 8.82
C HIS A 72 5.76 1.34 10.15
N THR A 73 5.05 1.33 11.28
CA THR A 73 5.67 1.51 12.60
C THR A 73 6.72 0.44 12.92
N ALA A 74 6.47 -0.83 12.56
CA ALA A 74 7.46 -1.89 12.69
C ALA A 74 8.74 -1.57 11.89
N SER A 75 8.61 -1.15 10.62
CA SER A 75 9.76 -0.80 9.78
C SER A 75 10.60 0.36 10.33
N LEU A 76 9.96 1.34 10.97
CA LEU A 76 10.66 2.44 11.64
C LEU A 76 11.51 1.91 12.79
N HIS A 77 10.98 1.01 13.61
CA HIS A 77 11.72 0.39 14.71
C HIS A 77 12.81 -0.57 14.24
N ALA A 78 12.58 -1.35 13.18
CA ALA A 78 13.64 -2.16 12.57
C ALA A 78 14.80 -1.30 12.05
N THR A 79 14.50 -0.14 11.45
CA THR A 79 15.52 0.81 10.98
C THR A 79 16.29 1.42 12.16
N ALA A 80 15.59 1.82 13.22
CA ALA A 80 16.20 2.33 14.44
C ALA A 80 17.11 1.27 15.11
N GLU A 81 16.65 0.02 15.22
CA GLU A 81 17.47 -1.09 15.72
C GLU A 81 18.78 -1.21 14.93
N GLN A 82 18.71 -1.25 13.61
CA GLN A 82 19.90 -1.34 12.76
C GLN A 82 20.86 -0.15 12.96
N TRP A 83 20.30 1.06 13.12
CA TRP A 83 21.10 2.24 13.39
C TRP A 83 21.83 2.14 14.73
N PHE A 84 21.14 1.75 15.80
CA PHE A 84 21.74 1.58 17.12
C PHE A 84 22.77 0.45 17.16
N ARG A 85 22.54 -0.68 16.48
CA ARG A 85 23.53 -1.76 16.35
C ARG A 85 24.79 -1.30 15.62
N LYS A 86 24.65 -0.49 14.57
CA LYS A 86 25.80 0.09 13.87
C LYS A 86 26.55 1.08 14.75
N ALA A 87 25.81 1.96 15.44
CA ALA A 87 26.38 2.94 16.36
C ALA A 87 27.19 2.27 17.48
N SER A 88 26.66 1.22 18.12
CA SER A 88 27.37 0.47 19.17
C SER A 88 28.64 -0.19 18.64
N GLY A 89 28.61 -0.73 17.42
CA GLY A 89 29.79 -1.27 16.75
C GLY A 89 30.87 -0.21 16.50
N VAL A 90 30.50 0.99 16.07
CA VAL A 90 31.44 2.10 15.86
C VAL A 90 32.03 2.59 17.18
N THR A 91 31.20 2.78 18.21
CA THR A 91 31.65 3.24 19.53
C THR A 91 32.56 2.20 20.21
N SER A 92 32.26 0.90 20.06
CA SER A 92 33.10 -0.17 20.63
C SER A 92 34.46 -0.25 19.93
N LYS A 93 34.50 -0.13 18.59
CA LYS A 93 35.75 -0.12 17.82
C LYS A 93 36.62 1.09 18.14
N SER A 94 36.03 2.27 18.28
CA SER A 94 36.79 3.48 18.62
C SER A 94 37.37 3.43 20.04
N ALA A 95 36.67 2.80 20.99
CA ALA A 95 37.21 2.52 22.32
C ALA A 95 38.45 1.62 22.22
N ALA A 96 38.36 0.50 21.48
CA ALA A 96 39.49 -0.43 21.31
C ALA A 96 40.71 0.18 20.58
N GLN A 97 40.47 1.10 19.63
CA GLN A 97 41.55 1.76 18.90
C GLN A 97 42.29 2.80 19.76
N THR A 98 41.62 3.41 20.74
CA THR A 98 42.23 4.39 21.65
C THR A 98 43.22 3.71 22.61
N THR A 99 42.85 2.53 23.13
CA THR A 99 43.74 1.72 23.98
C THR A 99 45.03 1.27 23.26
N ALA A 100 45.00 1.11 21.93
CA ALA A 100 46.14 0.60 21.17
C ALA A 100 47.22 1.66 20.88
N TYR A 101 46.89 2.95 20.88
CA TYR A 101 47.79 4.01 20.39
C TYR A 101 48.49 4.84 21.47
N GLY A 102 48.30 4.55 22.76
CA GLY A 102 49.03 5.22 23.86
C GLY A 102 48.96 6.75 23.86
N GLY A 103 47.95 7.31 23.19
CA GLY A 103 47.89 8.72 22.79
C GLY A 103 47.20 9.60 23.83
N VAL A 104 47.89 10.67 24.22
CA VAL A 104 47.59 11.65 25.29
C VAL A 104 46.37 12.57 25.00
N HIS A 105 45.35 12.15 24.23
CA HIS A 105 44.19 13.00 23.94
C HIS A 105 42.81 12.41 24.27
N LEU A 106 42.09 13.24 25.05
CA LEU A 106 40.67 13.31 25.43
C LEU A 106 40.17 12.38 26.55
N LEU A 107 40.08 13.03 27.72
CA LEU A 107 39.33 12.75 28.97
C LEU A 107 37.83 12.43 28.81
N GLU A 108 37.36 11.84 27.71
CA GLU A 108 36.16 11.00 27.87
C GLU A 108 36.67 9.70 28.49
N PRO A 109 36.37 9.43 29.77
CA PRO A 109 36.83 8.21 30.41
C PRO A 109 36.34 7.05 29.56
N GLU A 110 37.18 6.07 29.26
CA GLU A 110 36.81 4.91 28.44
C GLU A 110 35.53 4.24 28.95
N ALA A 111 35.30 4.33 30.26
CA ALA A 111 34.05 3.98 30.95
C ALA A 111 32.80 4.64 30.33
N GLU A 112 32.86 5.91 29.95
CA GLU A 112 31.73 6.63 29.33
C GLU A 112 31.44 6.12 27.91
N ARG A 113 32.47 5.82 27.13
CA ARG A 113 32.29 5.21 25.79
C ARG A 113 31.70 3.81 25.89
N GLN A 114 32.17 3.01 26.86
CA GLN A 114 31.61 1.69 27.13
C GLN A 114 30.15 1.80 27.60
N ARG A 115 29.82 2.75 28.49
CA ARG A 115 28.43 3.04 28.90
C ARG A 115 27.56 3.42 27.70
N ARG A 116 28.05 4.31 26.83
CA ARG A 116 27.33 4.72 25.60
C ARG A 116 27.10 3.54 24.65
N ALA A 117 28.10 2.68 24.43
CA ALA A 117 27.97 1.49 23.61
C ALA A 117 26.96 0.48 24.21
N ALA A 118 27.00 0.28 25.53
CA ALA A 118 26.05 -0.57 26.23
C ALA A 118 24.62 -0.02 26.14
N TRP A 119 24.44 1.29 26.32
CA TRP A 119 23.15 1.96 26.15
C TRP A 119 22.62 1.83 24.72
N GLN A 120 23.48 2.00 23.70
CA GLN A 120 23.11 1.81 22.30
C GLN A 120 22.65 0.36 22.03
N LEU A 121 23.28 -0.65 22.64
CA LEU A 121 22.83 -2.04 22.53
C LEU A 121 21.44 -2.23 23.18
N LYS A 122 21.21 -1.69 24.37
CA LYS A 122 19.87 -1.72 25.01
C LYS A 122 18.81 -1.06 24.14
N MET A 123 19.14 0.08 23.52
CA MET A 123 18.23 0.78 22.60
C MET A 123 17.97 -0.04 21.33
N ALA A 124 18.96 -0.74 20.81
CA ALA A 124 18.76 -1.67 19.69
C ALA A 124 17.79 -2.80 20.07
N GLU A 125 17.98 -3.42 21.24
CA GLU A 125 17.10 -4.48 21.75
C GLU A 125 15.67 -3.97 21.95
N TYR A 126 15.50 -2.81 22.60
CA TYR A 126 14.21 -2.15 22.78
C TYR A 126 13.48 -1.93 21.45
N HIS A 127 14.19 -1.43 20.43
CA HIS A 127 13.60 -1.23 19.10
C HIS A 127 13.31 -2.56 18.39
N GLY A 128 14.12 -3.60 18.59
CA GLY A 128 13.84 -4.93 18.06
C GLY A 128 12.59 -5.56 18.69
N GLU A 129 12.36 -5.36 19.99
CA GLU A 129 11.12 -5.76 20.66
C GLU A 129 9.90 -4.99 20.15
N LEU A 130 9.99 -3.67 20.02
CA LEU A 130 8.93 -2.85 19.44
C LEU A 130 8.62 -3.27 18.00
N SER A 131 9.64 -3.49 17.17
CA SER A 131 9.47 -3.96 15.79
C SER A 131 8.62 -5.23 15.74
N ARG A 132 9.06 -6.28 16.46
CA ARG A 132 8.35 -7.57 16.54
C ARG A 132 6.92 -7.42 17.05
N LYS A 133 6.70 -6.58 18.07
CA LYS A 133 5.37 -6.29 18.60
C LYS A 133 4.45 -5.70 17.54
N TYR A 134 4.91 -4.71 16.77
CA TYR A 134 4.12 -4.07 15.73
C TYR A 134 3.93 -4.98 14.50
N GLU A 135 4.89 -5.84 14.17
CA GLU A 135 4.71 -6.88 13.14
C GLU A 135 3.59 -7.85 13.50
N LEU A 136 3.60 -8.39 14.72
CA LEU A 136 2.53 -9.27 15.21
C LEU A 136 1.18 -8.54 15.20
N ALA A 137 1.17 -7.28 15.64
CA ALA A 137 -0.03 -6.46 15.61
C ALA A 137 -0.53 -6.20 14.17
N ALA A 138 0.35 -6.17 13.17
CA ALA A 138 -0.07 -6.02 11.78
C ALA A 138 -0.76 -7.28 11.23
N TRP A 139 -0.39 -8.47 11.71
CA TRP A 139 -1.06 -9.73 11.37
C TRP A 139 -2.46 -9.84 11.99
N TYR A 140 -2.64 -9.26 13.18
CA TYR A 140 -3.90 -9.29 13.92
C TYR A 140 -4.42 -7.86 14.19
N PRO A 141 -4.90 -7.13 13.15
CA PRO A 141 -5.31 -5.72 13.27
C PRO A 141 -6.47 -5.49 14.24
N TRP A 142 -7.30 -6.50 14.48
CA TRP A 142 -8.40 -6.46 15.46
C TRP A 142 -7.96 -6.69 16.91
N ALA A 143 -6.74 -7.19 17.15
CA ALA A 143 -6.25 -7.44 18.49
C ALA A 143 -5.90 -6.11 19.21
N LYS A 144 -6.18 -6.06 20.51
CA LYS A 144 -5.77 -4.94 21.38
C LYS A 144 -4.24 -4.94 21.46
N LEU A 145 -3.64 -3.80 21.15
CA LEU A 145 -2.20 -3.63 21.27
C LEU A 145 -1.87 -3.30 22.73
N ALA A 146 -0.98 -4.08 23.35
CA ALA A 146 -0.47 -3.76 24.67
C ALA A 146 0.22 -2.37 24.68
N PRO A 147 0.30 -1.67 25.81
CA PRO A 147 1.12 -0.45 25.93
C PRO A 147 2.58 -0.71 25.55
N ASN A 148 3.28 0.33 25.10
CA ASN A 148 4.71 0.20 24.80
C ASN A 148 5.51 0.03 26.10
N PRO A 149 6.54 -0.84 26.12
CA PRO A 149 7.46 -0.89 27.25
C PRO A 149 8.11 0.50 27.45
N PRO A 150 8.51 0.84 28.68
CA PRO A 150 9.26 2.06 28.93
C PRO A 150 10.61 2.02 28.20
N GLN A 151 11.11 3.18 27.81
CA GLN A 151 12.41 3.31 27.18
C GLN A 151 13.52 2.98 28.21
N PRO A 152 14.59 2.29 27.83
CA PRO A 152 15.72 2.05 28.73
C PRO A 152 16.43 3.35 29.11
N GLU A 153 16.75 3.49 30.39
CA GLU A 153 17.60 4.55 30.95
C GLU A 153 19.10 4.34 30.65
#